data_AF-A0A181Z6N3-F1
#
_entry.id   AF-A0A181Z6N3-F1
#
_cell.length_a   1.000
_cell.length_b   1.000
_cell.length_c   1.000
_cell.angle_alpha   90.00
_cell.angle_beta   90.00
_cell.angle_gamma   90.00
#
_symmetry.space_group_name_H-M   'P 1'
#
loop_
_entity.id
_entity.type
_entity.pdbx_description
1 polymer ?
#
loop_
_entity_poly.entity_id
_entity_poly.type
_entity_poly.pdbx_seq_one_letter_code
_entity_poly.pdbx_strand_id
1 'polypeptide(L)'
;MGTIRITTAQAKVGYLVGAVIVEVLLALLLWAIGLPDDAVPFLSALGLVAIVVVGVRLFRNEGEPVEPPRAWWRMTGRPFAGFLLAAYFVADALFARASTVGAFDVLGTTVMLVVAAAYVGSSVTMLVLRAQGRPPVGAFASGAGHGAVDSGDAAPRG
;
A
#
# COMPACT_ATOMS: atom_id res chain seq x y z
N MET A 1 -17.06 -6.40 16.54
CA MET A 1 -15.65 -6.86 16.52
C MET A 1 -14.80 -5.74 15.98
N GLY A 2 -13.85 -5.22 16.76
CA GLY A 2 -12.96 -4.15 16.29
C GLY A 2 -12.15 -4.63 15.09
N THR A 3 -12.25 -3.96 13.96
CA THR A 3 -11.53 -4.37 12.76
C THR A 3 -10.05 -4.05 12.92
N ILE A 4 -9.15 -5.04 12.80
CA ILE A 4 -7.69 -4.84 12.90
C ILE A 4 -7.24 -3.83 11.82
N ARG A 5 -6.42 -2.84 12.21
CA ARG A 5 -5.88 -1.79 11.33
C ARG A 5 -4.42 -1.49 11.62
N ILE A 6 -3.67 -1.19 10.58
CA ILE A 6 -2.24 -0.87 10.65
C ILE A 6 -2.04 0.58 10.20
N THR A 7 -1.72 1.46 11.14
CA THR A 7 -1.57 2.91 10.91
C THR A 7 -0.10 3.33 10.85
N THR A 8 0.74 2.76 11.70
CA THR A 8 2.16 3.14 11.83
C THR A 8 3.01 2.68 10.66
N ALA A 9 4.03 3.45 10.32
CA ALA A 9 4.97 3.08 9.26
C ALA A 9 5.72 1.77 9.55
N GLN A 10 6.18 1.58 10.78
CA GLN A 10 6.92 0.38 11.19
C GLN A 10 6.11 -0.90 11.01
N ALA A 11 4.83 -0.90 11.39
CA ALA A 11 3.98 -2.07 11.23
C ALA A 11 3.64 -2.37 9.75
N LYS A 12 3.56 -1.33 8.90
CA LYS A 12 3.43 -1.52 7.44
C LYS A 12 4.68 -2.14 6.84
N VAL A 13 5.86 -1.68 7.27
CA VAL A 13 7.14 -2.28 6.84
C VAL A 13 7.22 -3.73 7.30
N GLY A 14 6.90 -4.00 8.57
CA GLY A 14 6.87 -5.38 9.10
C GLY A 14 5.90 -6.28 8.34
N TYR A 15 4.73 -5.77 7.95
CA TYR A 15 3.78 -6.49 7.10
C TYR A 15 4.36 -6.79 5.72
N LEU A 16 5.02 -5.83 5.07
CA LEU A 16 5.64 -6.04 3.77
C LEU A 16 6.79 -7.05 3.84
N VAL A 17 7.65 -6.96 4.85
CA VAL A 17 8.72 -7.95 5.08
C VAL A 17 8.12 -9.34 5.32
N GLY A 18 7.07 -9.43 6.14
CA GLY A 18 6.35 -10.68 6.37
C GLY A 18 5.71 -11.23 5.08
N ALA A 19 5.16 -10.37 4.22
CA ALA A 19 4.60 -10.76 2.94
C ALA A 19 5.65 -11.43 2.03
N VAL A 20 6.84 -10.85 1.92
CA VAL A 20 7.95 -11.42 1.14
C VAL A 20 8.37 -12.78 1.71
N ILE A 21 8.48 -12.90 3.03
CA ILE A 21 8.82 -14.19 3.66
C ILE A 21 7.75 -15.24 3.36
N VAL A 22 6.47 -14.89 3.52
CA VAL A 22 5.35 -15.80 3.24
C VAL A 22 5.32 -16.21 1.77
N GLU A 23 5.59 -15.29 0.85
CA GLU A 23 5.69 -15.55 -0.58
C GLU A 23 6.80 -16.56 -0.90
N VAL A 24 8.01 -16.36 -0.38
CA VAL A 24 9.13 -17.29 -0.57
C VAL A 24 8.79 -18.66 0.01
N LEU A 25 8.23 -18.71 1.22
CA LEU A 25 7.80 -19.97 1.85
C LEU A 25 6.69 -20.67 1.06
N LEU A 26 5.77 -19.90 0.47
CA LEU A 26 4.73 -20.45 -0.41
C LEU A 26 5.36 -21.09 -1.64
N ALA A 27 6.27 -20.40 -2.34
CA ALA A 27 6.96 -20.96 -3.50
C ALA A 27 7.71 -22.26 -3.15
N LEU A 28 8.46 -22.26 -2.04
CA LEU A 28 9.16 -23.44 -1.52
C LEU A 28 8.20 -24.59 -1.19
N LEU A 29 7.05 -24.30 -0.58
CA LEU A 29 6.03 -25.29 -0.29
C LEU A 29 5.45 -25.88 -1.58
N LEU A 30 5.13 -25.04 -2.58
CA LEU A 30 4.59 -25.49 -3.86
C LEU A 30 5.56 -26.44 -4.59
N TRP A 31 6.87 -26.12 -4.59
CA TRP A 31 7.89 -27.04 -5.09
C TRP A 31 7.97 -28.33 -4.27
N ALA A 32 7.93 -28.23 -2.93
CA ALA A 32 8.04 -29.40 -2.05
C ALA A 32 6.89 -30.40 -2.22
N ILE A 33 5.70 -29.94 -2.63
CA ILE A 33 4.54 -30.81 -2.94
C ILE A 33 4.52 -31.29 -4.41
N GLY A 34 5.58 -31.02 -5.19
CA GLY A 34 5.79 -31.56 -6.52
C GLY A 34 5.02 -30.85 -7.63
N LEU A 35 4.66 -29.57 -7.46
CA LEU A 35 4.04 -28.81 -8.54
C LEU A 35 5.03 -28.54 -9.68
N PRO A 36 4.54 -28.44 -10.93
CA PRO A 36 5.36 -28.08 -12.08
C PRO A 36 6.05 -26.72 -11.90
N ASP A 37 7.32 -26.64 -12.31
CA ASP A 37 8.15 -25.44 -12.15
C ASP A 37 7.54 -24.20 -12.80
N ASP A 38 6.81 -24.35 -13.91
CA ASP A 38 6.14 -23.25 -14.61
C ASP A 38 4.84 -22.79 -13.91
N ALA A 39 4.21 -23.65 -13.12
CA ALA A 39 3.00 -23.32 -12.36
C ALA A 39 3.30 -22.57 -11.05
N VAL A 40 4.47 -22.81 -10.44
CA VAL A 40 4.83 -22.22 -9.14
C VAL A 40 4.85 -20.69 -9.17
N PRO A 41 5.51 -20.00 -10.13
CA PRO A 41 5.50 -18.54 -10.19
C PRO A 41 4.10 -17.94 -10.26
N PHE A 42 3.21 -18.54 -11.06
CA PHE A 42 1.83 -18.08 -11.19
C PHE A 42 1.05 -18.22 -9.88
N LEU A 43 1.14 -19.36 -9.21
CA LEU A 43 0.44 -19.60 -7.95
C LEU A 43 0.98 -18.74 -6.81
N SER A 44 2.30 -18.57 -6.72
CA SER A 44 2.94 -17.64 -5.78
C SER A 44 2.47 -16.21 -6.03
N ALA A 45 2.37 -15.80 -7.30
CA ALA A 45 1.86 -14.48 -7.67
C ALA A 45 0.41 -14.24 -7.20
N LEU A 46 -0.47 -15.25 -7.31
CA LEU A 46 -1.83 -15.16 -6.78
C LEU A 46 -1.84 -15.05 -5.25
N GLY A 47 -0.96 -15.78 -4.56
CA GLY A 47 -0.77 -15.67 -3.11
C GLY A 47 -0.36 -14.25 -2.71
N LEU A 48 0.61 -13.67 -3.41
CA LEU A 48 1.06 -12.30 -3.18
C LEU A 48 -0.06 -11.28 -3.44
N VAL A 49 -0.85 -11.44 -4.51
CA VAL A 49 -2.03 -10.60 -4.77
C VAL A 49 -3.02 -10.67 -3.61
N ALA A 50 -3.29 -11.86 -3.06
CA ALA A 50 -4.18 -12.01 -1.91
C ALA A 50 -3.62 -11.24 -0.68
N ILE A 51 -2.32 -11.32 -0.44
CA ILE A 51 -1.65 -10.55 0.62
C ILE A 51 -1.80 -9.05 0.37
N VAL A 52 -1.54 -8.57 -0.85
CA VAL A 52 -1.74 -7.15 -1.21
C VAL A 52 -3.17 -6.70 -0.95
N VAL A 53 -4.18 -7.49 -1.34
CA VAL A 53 -5.59 -7.19 -1.10
C VAL A 53 -5.90 -7.08 0.39
N VAL A 54 -5.33 -7.96 1.22
CA VAL A 54 -5.43 -7.85 2.68
C VAL A 54 -4.79 -6.55 3.16
N GLY A 55 -3.59 -6.22 2.68
CA GLY A 55 -2.89 -4.96 2.98
C GLY A 55 -3.72 -3.73 2.64
N VAL A 56 -4.38 -3.70 1.48
CA VAL A 56 -5.29 -2.60 1.04
C VAL A 56 -6.38 -2.34 2.09
N ARG A 57 -6.87 -3.38 2.76
CA ARG A 57 -7.95 -3.28 3.75
C ARG A 57 -7.45 -2.95 5.15
N LEU A 58 -6.26 -3.41 5.52
CA LEU A 58 -5.67 -3.20 6.85
C LEU A 58 -4.99 -1.84 6.98
N PHE A 59 -4.34 -1.35 5.92
CA PHE A 59 -3.51 -0.14 5.98
C PHE A 59 -4.35 1.14 5.99
N ARG A 60 -4.06 2.02 6.95
CA ARG A 60 -4.64 3.37 7.06
C ARG A 60 -3.54 4.41 7.24
N ASN A 61 -3.73 5.63 6.74
CA ASN A 61 -2.81 6.70 7.08
C ASN A 61 -3.04 7.15 8.53
N GLU A 62 -2.00 7.70 9.16
CA GLU A 62 -2.14 8.29 10.49
C GLU A 62 -3.17 9.43 10.43
N GLY A 63 -4.13 9.42 11.35
CA GLY A 63 -5.23 10.40 11.40
C GLY A 63 -6.34 10.22 10.35
N GLU A 64 -6.30 9.20 9.48
CA GLU A 64 -7.37 8.96 8.50
C GLU A 64 -8.62 8.36 9.17
N PRO A 65 -9.84 8.93 8.93
CA PRO A 65 -11.09 8.36 9.45
C PRO A 65 -11.25 6.90 9.02
N VAL A 66 -11.63 6.05 9.97
CA VAL A 66 -11.65 4.59 9.79
C VAL A 66 -12.94 4.12 9.12
N GLU A 67 -14.08 4.76 9.41
CA GLU A 67 -15.42 4.42 8.91
C GLU A 67 -15.60 4.49 7.38
N PRO A 68 -15.13 5.52 6.64
CA PRO A 68 -15.47 5.66 5.24
C PRO A 68 -14.81 4.58 4.34
N PRO A 69 -15.52 4.11 3.29
CA PRO A 69 -14.91 3.34 2.22
C PRO A 69 -13.74 4.12 1.60
N ARG A 70 -12.53 3.56 1.73
CA ARG A 70 -11.32 4.16 1.17
C ARG A 70 -11.14 3.69 -0.26
N ALA A 71 -10.88 4.62 -1.18
CA ALA A 71 -10.48 4.25 -2.52
C ALA A 71 -9.13 3.52 -2.48
N TRP A 72 -9.03 2.39 -3.18
CA TRP A 72 -7.88 1.47 -3.11
C TRP A 72 -6.54 2.15 -3.45
N TRP A 73 -6.56 3.13 -4.37
CA TRP A 73 -5.37 3.88 -4.79
C TRP A 73 -4.76 4.76 -3.68
N ARG A 74 -5.43 4.94 -2.53
CA ARG A 74 -4.86 5.66 -1.39
C ARG A 74 -3.99 4.79 -0.50
N MET A 75 -3.93 3.47 -0.72
CA MET A 75 -3.25 2.49 0.14
C MET A 75 -1.90 2.96 0.69
N THR A 76 -1.05 3.48 -0.19
CA THR A 76 0.35 3.84 0.11
C THR A 76 0.51 5.16 0.85
N GLY A 77 -0.47 6.07 0.79
CA GLY A 77 -0.47 7.39 1.43
C GLY A 77 0.63 8.37 0.97
N ARG A 78 1.68 7.88 0.29
CA ARG A 78 2.83 8.63 -0.21
C ARG A 78 3.18 8.10 -1.61
N PRO A 79 3.28 8.96 -2.64
CA PRO A 79 3.63 8.54 -4.00
C PRO A 79 4.92 7.73 -4.09
N PHE A 80 5.94 8.12 -3.33
CA PHE A 80 7.22 7.42 -3.34
C PHE A 80 7.10 5.94 -2.94
N ALA A 81 6.28 5.63 -1.93
CA ALA A 81 6.07 4.25 -1.50
C ALA A 81 5.36 3.40 -2.57
N GLY A 82 4.44 3.98 -3.34
CA GLY A 82 3.82 3.28 -4.46
C GLY A 82 4.80 3.01 -5.60
N PHE A 83 5.72 3.92 -5.90
CA PHE A 83 6.77 3.66 -6.89
C PHE A 83 7.75 2.57 -6.44
N LEU A 84 8.12 2.54 -5.16
CA LEU A 84 8.95 1.48 -4.60
C LEU A 84 8.26 0.11 -4.70
N LEU A 85 6.98 0.04 -4.37
CA LEU A 85 6.20 -1.19 -4.52
C LEU A 85 6.08 -1.62 -5.98
N ALA A 86 5.82 -0.68 -6.90
CA ALA A 86 5.82 -0.98 -8.33
C ALA A 86 7.17 -1.52 -8.80
N ALA A 87 8.28 -0.92 -8.37
CA ALA A 87 9.63 -1.41 -8.69
C ALA A 87 9.88 -2.82 -8.13
N TYR A 88 9.41 -3.10 -6.91
CA TYR A 88 9.45 -4.44 -6.33
C TYR A 88 8.72 -5.47 -7.20
N PHE A 89 7.45 -5.22 -7.56
CA PHE A 89 6.68 -6.16 -8.38
C PHE A 89 7.25 -6.36 -9.79
N VAL A 90 7.85 -5.32 -10.38
CA VAL A 90 8.58 -5.47 -11.65
C VAL A 90 9.82 -6.33 -11.48
N ALA A 91 10.62 -6.09 -10.44
CA ALA A 91 11.82 -6.88 -10.17
C ALA A 91 11.48 -8.35 -9.91
N ASP A 92 10.43 -8.61 -9.14
CA ASP A 92 9.92 -9.95 -8.86
C ASP A 92 9.46 -10.66 -10.16
N ALA A 93 8.66 -9.98 -10.99
CA ALA A 93 8.22 -10.50 -12.28
C ALA A 93 9.41 -10.87 -13.19
N LEU A 94 10.43 -10.00 -13.25
CA LEU A 94 11.64 -10.26 -14.04
C LEU A 94 12.46 -11.43 -13.49
N PHE A 95 12.56 -11.56 -12.16
CA PHE A 95 13.26 -12.65 -11.51
C PHE A 95 12.57 -14.00 -11.76
N ALA A 96 11.26 -14.06 -11.60
CA ALA A 96 10.45 -15.23 -11.92
C ALA A 96 10.59 -15.63 -13.39
N ARG A 97 10.52 -14.64 -14.29
CA ARG A 97 10.66 -14.82 -15.73
C ARG A 97 12.05 -15.31 -16.16
N ALA A 98 13.09 -14.90 -15.45
CA ALA A 98 14.47 -15.35 -15.70
C ALA A 98 14.72 -16.78 -15.17
N SER A 99 13.90 -17.23 -14.23
CA SER A 99 14.08 -18.51 -13.53
C SER A 99 13.27 -19.66 -14.14
N THR A 100 12.27 -19.37 -14.98
CA THR A 100 11.35 -20.38 -15.54
C THR A 100 11.01 -20.11 -17.01
N VAL A 101 10.52 -21.14 -17.71
CA VAL A 101 10.07 -21.02 -19.12
C VAL A 101 8.79 -21.82 -19.30
N GLY A 102 7.66 -21.14 -19.57
CA GLY A 102 6.36 -21.80 -19.78
C GLY A 102 5.21 -20.80 -19.93
N ALA A 103 4.02 -21.28 -20.30
CA ALA A 103 2.84 -20.43 -20.48
C ALA A 103 2.29 -19.87 -19.15
N PHE A 104 2.39 -20.65 -18.07
CA PHE A 104 1.98 -20.21 -16.73
C PHE A 104 2.88 -19.10 -16.17
N ASP A 105 4.18 -19.12 -16.50
CA ASP A 105 5.11 -18.05 -16.14
C ASP A 105 4.73 -16.70 -16.78
N VAL A 106 4.26 -16.71 -18.04
CA VAL A 106 3.75 -15.49 -18.70
C VAL A 106 2.54 -14.92 -17.95
N LEU A 107 1.65 -15.77 -17.44
CA LEU A 107 0.50 -15.33 -16.65
C LEU A 107 0.94 -14.72 -15.31
N GLY A 108 1.87 -15.37 -14.60
CA GLY A 108 2.42 -14.84 -13.34
C GLY A 108 3.08 -13.48 -13.53
N THR A 109 3.92 -13.37 -14.58
CA THR A 109 4.54 -12.11 -15.00
C THR A 109 3.48 -11.04 -15.28
N THR A 110 2.44 -11.39 -16.05
CA THR A 110 1.36 -10.46 -16.41
C THR A 110 0.63 -9.95 -15.16
N VAL A 111 0.32 -10.85 -14.22
CA VAL A 111 -0.32 -10.48 -12.94
C VAL A 111 0.54 -9.47 -12.19
N MET A 112 1.85 -9.72 -12.06
CA MET A 112 2.75 -8.81 -11.35
C MET A 112 2.89 -7.45 -12.03
N LEU A 113 2.92 -7.42 -13.36
CA LEU A 113 2.94 -6.16 -14.11
C LEU A 113 1.63 -5.37 -13.94
N VAL A 114 0.48 -6.04 -13.86
CA VAL A 114 -0.81 -5.40 -13.55
C VAL A 114 -0.80 -4.79 -12.15
N VAL A 115 -0.29 -5.53 -11.16
CA VAL A 115 -0.14 -5.01 -9.79
C VAL A 115 0.81 -3.81 -9.76
N ALA A 116 1.95 -3.89 -10.43
CA ALA A 116 2.90 -2.79 -10.55
C ALA A 116 2.26 -1.55 -11.17
N ALA A 117 1.54 -1.72 -12.29
CA ALA A 117 0.81 -0.64 -12.96
C ALA A 117 -0.26 -0.01 -12.05
N ALA A 118 -0.95 -0.81 -11.25
CA ALA A 118 -1.91 -0.31 -10.27
C ALA A 118 -1.23 0.59 -9.22
N TYR A 119 -0.04 0.22 -8.74
CA TYR A 119 0.75 1.04 -7.82
C TYR A 119 1.31 2.31 -8.47
N VAL A 120 1.75 2.26 -9.73
CA VAL A 120 2.13 3.45 -10.50
C VAL A 120 0.94 4.40 -10.66
N GLY A 121 -0.22 3.88 -11.07
CA GLY A 121 -1.45 4.66 -11.23
C GLY A 121 -1.90 5.31 -9.91
N SER A 122 -1.78 4.60 -8.80
CA SER A 122 -1.99 5.14 -7.44
C SER A 122 -1.06 6.33 -7.15
N SER A 123 0.24 6.17 -7.38
CA SER A 123 1.24 7.22 -7.15
C SER A 123 1.03 8.45 -8.02
N VAL A 124 0.76 8.26 -9.32
CA VAL A 124 0.47 9.34 -10.26
C VAL A 124 -0.79 10.09 -9.85
N THR A 125 -1.86 9.38 -9.49
CA THR A 125 -3.11 10.01 -9.02
C THR A 125 -2.85 10.89 -7.79
N MET A 126 -2.07 10.41 -6.83
CA MET A 126 -1.70 11.21 -5.66
C MET A 126 -0.86 12.45 -6.02
N LEU A 127 0.08 12.34 -6.97
CA LEU A 127 0.88 13.49 -7.43
C LEU A 127 0.02 14.53 -8.14
N VAL A 128 -0.90 14.09 -9.02
CA VAL A 128 -1.83 14.98 -9.72
C VAL A 128 -2.72 15.72 -8.72
N LEU A 129 -3.29 15.02 -7.72
CA LEU A 129 -4.13 15.65 -6.70
C LEU A 129 -3.35 16.66 -5.85
N ARG A 130 -2.07 16.38 -5.54
CA ARG A 130 -1.18 17.33 -4.84
C ARG A 130 -0.88 18.56 -5.70
N ALA A 131 -0.60 18.38 -6.99
CA ALA A 131 -0.34 19.48 -7.92
C ALA A 131 -1.58 20.39 -8.09
N GLN A 132 -2.79 19.84 -7.99
CA GLN A 132 -4.05 20.58 -8.04
C GLN A 132 -4.38 21.35 -6.75
N GLY A 133 -3.52 21.32 -5.72
CA GLY A 133 -3.74 22.05 -4.47
C GLY A 133 -4.94 21.54 -3.65
N ARG A 134 -5.51 20.38 -3.98
CA ARG A 134 -6.56 19.77 -3.16
C ARG A 134 -5.91 19.27 -1.87
N PRO A 135 -6.31 19.75 -0.68
CA PRO A 135 -5.79 19.21 0.56
C PRO A 135 -6.10 17.70 0.59
N PRO A 136 -5.18 16.86 1.10
CA PRO A 136 -5.43 15.44 1.21
C PRO A 136 -6.71 15.26 2.02
N VAL A 137 -7.74 14.64 1.41
CA VAL A 137 -9.06 14.43 2.05
C VAL A 137 -8.84 13.71 3.38
N GLY A 138 -8.97 14.45 4.49
CA GLY A 138 -8.54 14.04 5.85
C GLY A 138 -7.73 15.10 6.61
N ALA A 139 -7.17 16.12 5.94
CA ALA A 139 -6.61 17.31 6.58
C ALA A 139 -7.75 18.26 6.99
N PHE A 140 -8.56 17.85 7.96
CA PHE A 140 -9.43 18.79 8.66
C PHE A 140 -8.60 19.51 9.73
N ALA A 141 -8.74 20.83 9.75
CA ALA A 141 -7.94 21.78 10.49
C ALA A 141 -7.88 21.47 12.00
N SER A 142 -6.68 21.24 12.52
CA SER A 142 -6.38 21.34 13.96
C SER A 142 -5.89 22.75 14.34
N GLY A 143 -6.30 23.79 13.59
CA GLY A 143 -5.64 25.10 13.66
C GLY A 143 -6.55 26.34 13.65
N ALA A 144 -7.87 26.19 13.83
CA ALA A 144 -8.79 27.34 13.86
C ALA A 144 -9.70 27.25 15.09
N GLY A 145 -9.19 27.64 16.26
CA GLY A 145 -10.02 27.67 17.47
C GLY A 145 -9.35 28.05 18.79
N HIS A 146 -8.24 28.80 18.79
CA HIS A 146 -7.66 29.23 20.09
C HIS A 146 -7.01 30.62 20.11
N GLY A 147 -7.47 31.55 19.27
CA GLY A 147 -6.86 32.89 19.22
C GLY A 147 -7.81 33.96 18.74
N ALA A 148 -8.99 34.10 19.37
CA ALA A 148 -9.86 35.26 19.16
C ALA A 148 -10.97 35.38 20.22
N VAL A 149 -10.62 35.48 21.52
CA VAL A 149 -11.52 36.11 22.52
C VAL A 149 -10.67 36.82 23.58
N ASP A 150 -10.94 38.11 23.73
CA ASP A 150 -10.56 39.05 24.80
C ASP A 150 -9.10 39.46 25.01
N SER A 151 -8.66 40.39 24.16
CA SER A 151 -7.92 41.56 24.63
C SER A 151 -8.89 42.74 24.79
N GLY A 152 -9.41 42.95 26.00
CA GLY A 152 -10.28 44.08 26.34
C GLY A 152 -10.28 44.32 27.85
N ASP A 153 -9.87 45.52 28.25
CA ASP A 153 -9.99 46.12 29.58
C ASP A 153 -9.05 45.64 30.70
N ALA A 154 -7.78 46.05 30.56
CA ALA A 154 -7.00 46.49 31.71
C ALA A 154 -6.82 48.01 31.64
N ALA A 155 -7.51 48.75 32.52
CA ALA A 155 -7.14 50.10 32.92
C ALA A 155 -7.32 50.27 34.45
N PRO A 156 -6.54 51.16 35.10
CA PRO A 156 -6.13 50.97 36.49
C PRO A 156 -6.78 51.95 37.50
N ARG A 157 -6.81 51.50 38.76
CA ARG A 157 -6.71 52.23 40.05
C ARG A 157 -7.55 53.49 40.26
N GLY A 158 -8.48 53.39 41.22
CA GLY A 158 -8.88 54.44 42.15
C GLY A 158 -8.68 53.95 43.58
#